data_AF-T0Y0Y5-F1
#
_entry.id   AF-T0Y0Y5-F1
#
_cell.length_a   1.000
_cell.length_b   1.000
_cell.length_c   1.000
_cell.angle_alpha   90.00
_cell.angle_beta   90.00
_cell.angle_gamma   90.00
#
_symmetry.space_group_name_H-M   'P 1'
#
loop_
_entity.id
_entity.type
_entity.pdbx_description
1 polymer ?
#
loop_
_entity_poly.entity_id
_entity_poly.type
_entity_poly.pdbx_seq_one_letter_code
_entity_poly.pdbx_strand_id
1 'polypeptide(L)'
;TGDVRVESGSANLYQPNLQMQQLALQARMVEGAVTVDGTARVGKGLMHVHGEMRWRDDLPYGVLHLWGSNLQIVNLPEAQIDAAPDLQFRIAGRRIDATGTVLVSHARIAPRSFAGAVSVSSDQVIVGEESSSPARRYQVVSTITLELGKDVNIDTMGLTGRLAGRITVQSGLGRGRTATGELSVVKGRYSAYARNLTIESGRLLFRGGPIDDPGIEIRAVRRYPDVTAGINVS
;
A
#
# COMPACT_ATOMS: atom_id res chain seq x y z
N THR A 1 12.90 35.01 7.65
CA THR A 1 13.00 33.65 8.23
C THR A 1 11.75 33.41 9.05
N GLY A 2 11.11 32.27 8.85
CA GLY A 2 9.91 31.88 9.60
C GLY A 2 10.10 30.48 10.16
N ASP A 3 9.62 30.23 11.37
CA ASP A 3 9.59 28.90 11.98
C ASP A 3 8.15 28.63 12.41
N VAL A 4 7.64 27.47 12.01
CA VAL A 4 6.34 26.95 12.42
C VAL A 4 6.58 25.59 13.04
N ARG A 5 6.05 25.40 14.25
CA ARG A 5 6.19 24.17 15.01
C ARG A 5 4.83 23.69 15.46
N VAL A 6 4.54 22.43 15.16
CA VAL A 6 3.38 21.70 15.67
C VAL A 6 3.92 20.61 16.58
N GLU A 7 3.40 20.52 17.80
CA GLU A 7 3.74 19.46 18.75
C GLU A 7 2.47 18.78 19.23
N SER A 8 2.56 17.47 19.48
CA SER A 8 1.45 16.65 20.01
C SER A 8 0.17 16.68 19.16
N GLY A 9 0.30 16.84 17.84
CA GLY A 9 -0.83 16.75 16.92
C GLY A 9 -1.36 15.32 16.77
N SER A 10 -2.56 15.21 16.22
CA SER A 10 -3.14 13.94 15.77
C SER A 10 -3.79 14.11 14.41
N ALA A 11 -3.76 13.05 13.60
CA ALA A 11 -4.39 13.03 12.29
C ALA A 11 -4.94 11.63 12.01
N ASN A 12 -6.15 11.57 11.45
CA ASN A 12 -6.84 10.31 11.17
C ASN A 12 -7.23 10.25 9.69
N LEU A 13 -6.85 9.18 9.01
CA LEU A 13 -7.31 8.88 7.66
C LEU A 13 -8.36 7.77 7.75
N TYR A 14 -9.60 8.12 7.44
CA TYR A 14 -10.78 7.29 7.67
C TYR A 14 -10.76 5.94 6.93
N GLN A 15 -10.34 5.91 5.66
CA GLN A 15 -10.44 4.70 4.82
C GLN A 15 -9.48 3.57 5.24
N PRO A 16 -8.19 3.81 5.51
CA PRO A 16 -7.32 2.78 6.09
C PRO A 16 -7.47 2.63 7.61
N ASN A 17 -8.28 3.47 8.27
CA ASN A 17 -8.26 3.69 9.73
C ASN A 17 -6.82 3.96 10.24
N LEU A 18 -6.07 4.75 9.47
CA LEU A 18 -4.69 5.10 9.82
C LEU A 18 -4.73 6.25 10.82
N GLN A 19 -4.23 5.98 12.02
CA GLN A 19 -4.16 6.95 13.11
C GLN A 19 -2.71 7.38 13.32
N MET A 20 -2.48 8.68 13.18
CA MET A 20 -1.23 9.33 13.55
C MET A 20 -1.40 10.02 14.90
N GLN A 21 -0.54 9.69 15.84
CA GLN A 21 -0.50 10.25 17.19
C GLN A 21 0.86 10.89 17.45
N GLN A 22 0.93 11.79 18.44
CA GLN A 22 2.18 12.45 18.82
C GLN A 22 2.88 13.08 17.61
N LEU A 23 2.09 13.68 16.71
CA LEU A 23 2.61 14.33 15.53
C LEU A 23 3.43 15.54 15.98
N ALA A 24 4.69 15.53 15.60
CA ALA A 24 5.60 16.66 15.71
C ALA A 24 6.04 17.06 14.31
N LEU A 25 5.86 18.32 13.96
CA LEU A 25 6.24 18.86 12.66
C LEU A 25 6.95 20.19 12.88
N GLN A 26 8.10 20.36 12.27
CA GLN A 26 8.80 21.62 12.20
C GLN A 26 8.95 22.02 10.73
N ALA A 27 8.49 23.23 10.41
CA ALA A 27 8.67 23.84 9.11
C ALA A 27 9.49 25.11 9.28
N ARG A 28 10.63 25.19 8.60
CA ARG A 28 11.53 26.36 8.64
C ARG A 28 11.65 26.96 7.26
N MET A 29 11.43 28.27 7.17
CA MET A 29 11.57 29.03 5.94
C MET A 29 12.91 29.77 5.89
N VAL A 30 13.75 29.39 4.94
CA VAL A 30 15.08 29.96 4.67
C VAL A 30 15.17 30.26 3.18
N GLU A 31 15.45 31.52 2.82
CA GLU A 31 15.69 31.94 1.42
C GLU A 31 14.59 31.51 0.41
N GLY A 32 13.33 31.58 0.83
CA GLY A 32 12.17 31.21 -0.01
C GLY A 32 11.92 29.70 -0.16
N ALA A 33 12.74 28.87 0.50
CA ALA A 33 12.49 27.45 0.67
C ALA A 33 11.95 27.16 2.07
N VAL A 34 11.06 26.17 2.16
CA VAL A 34 10.55 25.61 3.42
C VAL A 34 11.12 24.21 3.57
N THR A 35 11.96 24.02 4.57
CA THR A 35 12.39 22.69 5.01
C THR A 35 11.37 22.16 6.00
N VAL A 36 10.93 20.93 5.79
CA VAL A 36 9.98 20.23 6.64
C VAL A 36 10.70 19.06 7.29
N ASP A 37 10.58 18.93 8.60
CA ASP A 37 11.02 17.79 9.38
C ASP A 37 9.86 17.36 10.28
N GLY A 38 9.50 16.08 10.29
CA GLY A 38 8.35 15.62 11.03
C GLY A 38 8.44 14.17 11.48
N THR A 39 7.73 13.88 12.55
CA THR A 39 7.56 12.53 13.10
C THR A 39 6.13 12.31 13.53
N ALA A 40 5.64 11.09 13.40
CA ALA A 40 4.34 10.70 13.95
C ALA A 40 4.37 9.23 14.38
N ARG A 41 3.69 8.89 15.48
CA ARG A 41 3.45 7.51 15.87
C ARG A 41 2.28 6.95 15.08
N VAL A 42 2.49 5.85 14.37
CA VAL A 42 1.48 5.14 13.57
C VAL A 42 1.38 3.71 14.09
N GLY A 43 0.33 3.43 14.86
CA GLY A 43 0.25 2.20 15.65
C GLY A 43 1.42 2.12 16.64
N LYS A 44 2.28 1.10 16.48
CA LYS A 44 3.48 0.91 17.32
C LYS A 44 4.75 1.50 16.70
N GLY A 45 4.71 1.89 15.43
CA GLY A 45 5.86 2.39 14.69
C GLY A 45 6.00 3.91 14.74
N LEU A 46 7.21 4.39 14.43
CA LEU A 46 7.51 5.80 14.25
C LEU A 46 7.71 6.08 12.77
N MET A 47 6.87 6.96 12.23
CA MET A 47 6.98 7.51 10.89
C MET A 47 7.81 8.79 10.96
N HIS A 48 8.70 8.95 9.98
CA HIS A 48 9.47 10.15 9.75
C HIS A 48 9.12 10.73 8.39
N VAL A 49 9.18 12.05 8.30
CA VAL A 49 9.13 12.76 7.04
C VAL A 49 10.17 13.87 7.06
N HIS A 50 10.90 14.04 5.97
CA HIS A 50 11.67 15.25 5.75
C HIS A 50 11.50 15.73 4.32
N GLY A 51 11.83 16.98 4.05
CA GLY A 51 11.95 17.45 2.69
C GLY A 51 12.04 18.95 2.58
N GLU A 52 12.06 19.41 1.34
CA GLU A 52 12.20 20.81 1.00
C GLU A 52 11.17 21.17 -0.07
N MET A 53 10.49 22.30 0.15
CA MET A 53 9.49 22.84 -0.75
C MET A 53 9.75 24.31 -1.05
N ARG A 54 9.46 24.74 -2.27
CA ARG A 54 9.44 26.13 -2.70
C ARG A 54 8.09 26.42 -3.35
N TRP A 55 7.61 27.65 -3.22
CA TRP A 55 6.39 28.09 -3.90
C TRP A 55 6.75 28.99 -5.07
N ARG A 56 6.13 28.75 -6.22
CA ARG A 56 6.20 29.61 -7.41
C ARG A 56 4.79 29.71 -7.98
N ASP A 57 4.30 30.92 -8.22
CA ASP A 57 2.95 31.16 -8.73
C ASP A 57 1.87 30.42 -7.90
N ASP A 58 1.98 30.50 -6.58
CA ASP A 58 1.12 29.83 -5.58
C ASP A 58 1.11 28.28 -5.65
N LEU A 59 2.05 27.69 -6.38
CA LEU A 59 2.16 26.24 -6.55
C LEU A 59 3.43 25.69 -5.86
N PRO A 60 3.32 24.53 -5.17
CA PRO A 60 4.45 23.91 -4.49
C PRO A 60 5.36 23.14 -5.44
N TYR A 61 6.67 23.19 -5.18
CA TYR A 61 7.69 22.44 -5.90
C TYR A 61 8.71 21.92 -4.91
N GLY A 62 9.01 20.63 -4.94
CA GLY A 62 9.91 20.06 -3.95
C GLY A 62 9.97 18.55 -3.94
N VAL A 63 10.68 18.05 -2.94
CA VAL A 63 10.81 16.62 -2.66
C VAL A 63 10.56 16.39 -1.18
N LEU A 64 9.72 15.41 -0.88
CA LEU A 64 9.54 14.87 0.47
C LEU A 64 10.00 13.41 0.46
N HIS A 65 10.58 12.97 1.57
CA HIS A 65 10.93 11.59 1.83
C HIS A 65 10.25 11.17 3.13
N LEU A 66 9.54 10.05 3.07
CA LEU A 66 8.81 9.46 4.17
C LEU A 66 9.33 8.05 4.40
N TRP A 67 9.73 7.76 5.62
CA TRP A 67 10.16 6.42 5.98
C TRP A 67 9.71 6.05 7.39
N GLY A 68 9.71 4.76 7.69
CA GLY A 68 9.42 4.26 9.03
C GLY A 68 9.42 2.74 9.07
N SER A 69 9.23 2.20 10.26
CA SER A 69 9.20 0.76 10.49
C SER A 69 8.04 0.37 11.40
N ASN A 70 7.40 -0.77 11.11
CA ASN A 70 6.26 -1.30 11.86
C ASN A 70 5.10 -0.29 11.98
N LEU A 71 4.85 0.47 10.91
CA LEU A 71 3.74 1.39 10.82
C LEU A 71 2.46 0.59 10.56
N GLN A 72 1.47 0.71 11.43
CA GLN A 72 0.17 0.09 11.22
C GLN A 72 -0.64 0.89 10.19
N ILE A 73 -0.44 0.57 8.91
CA ILE A 73 -0.99 1.33 7.78
C ILE A 73 -2.43 0.96 7.45
N VAL A 74 -2.90 -0.23 7.86
CA VAL A 74 -4.29 -0.66 7.76
C VAL A 74 -4.68 -1.37 9.05
N ASN A 75 -5.80 -0.97 9.66
CA ASN A 75 -6.33 -1.60 10.86
C ASN A 75 -7.86 -1.75 10.76
N LEU A 76 -8.27 -2.74 9.97
CA LEU A 76 -9.66 -3.10 9.73
C LEU A 76 -9.90 -4.58 10.14
N PRO A 77 -11.14 -4.98 10.49
CA PRO A 77 -11.44 -6.38 10.81
C PRO A 77 -11.12 -7.35 9.66
N GLU A 78 -11.18 -6.87 8.42
CA GLU A 78 -10.97 -7.63 7.19
C GLU A 78 -9.50 -7.60 6.74
N ALA A 79 -8.72 -6.64 7.23
CA ALA A 79 -7.32 -6.45 6.85
C ALA A 79 -6.53 -5.73 7.94
N GLN A 80 -5.43 -6.34 8.39
CA GLN A 80 -4.44 -5.71 9.26
C GLN A 80 -3.11 -5.73 8.55
N ILE A 81 -2.45 -4.58 8.41
CA ILE A 81 -1.19 -4.46 7.67
C ILE A 81 -0.24 -3.54 8.42
N ASP A 82 0.91 -4.10 8.80
CA ASP A 82 2.06 -3.35 9.29
C ASP A 82 3.14 -3.31 8.19
N ALA A 83 3.71 -2.12 7.99
CA ALA A 83 4.67 -1.89 6.91
C ALA A 83 5.83 -1.01 7.35
N ALA A 84 6.94 -1.14 6.61
CA ALA A 84 8.09 -0.27 6.66
C ALA A 84 8.24 0.40 5.28
N PRO A 85 7.65 1.60 5.09
CA PRO A 85 7.83 2.36 3.86
C PRO A 85 9.18 3.08 3.83
N ASP A 86 9.69 3.26 2.61
CA ASP A 86 10.72 4.23 2.22
C ASP A 86 10.23 4.81 0.88
N LEU A 87 9.68 6.03 0.95
CA LEU A 87 8.92 6.65 -0.12
C LEU A 87 9.39 8.07 -0.38
N GLN A 88 9.69 8.37 -1.62
CA GLN A 88 9.97 9.72 -2.10
C GLN A 88 8.77 10.26 -2.87
N PHE A 89 8.39 11.50 -2.57
CA PHE A 89 7.34 12.25 -3.24
C PHE A 89 7.96 13.45 -3.93
N ARG A 90 7.94 13.49 -5.26
CA ARG A 90 8.31 14.68 -6.02
C ARG A 90 7.06 15.49 -6.34
N ILE A 91 6.99 16.71 -5.82
CA ILE A 91 5.90 17.65 -6.06
C ILE A 91 6.35 18.66 -7.13
N ALA A 92 5.56 18.77 -8.19
CA ALA A 92 5.75 19.74 -9.27
C ALA A 92 4.41 20.42 -9.58
N GLY A 93 4.13 21.51 -8.86
CA GLY A 93 2.84 22.17 -8.84
C GLY A 93 1.74 21.22 -8.40
N ARG A 94 0.84 20.88 -9.33
CA ARG A 94 -0.28 19.95 -9.06
C ARG A 94 0.04 18.48 -9.30
N ARG A 95 1.24 18.16 -9.82
CA ARG A 95 1.67 16.77 -10.03
C ARG A 95 2.47 16.28 -8.83
N ILE A 96 2.10 15.11 -8.33
CA ILE A 96 2.81 14.39 -7.27
C ILE A 96 3.22 13.04 -7.84
N ASP A 97 4.54 12.80 -7.90
CA ASP A 97 5.09 11.50 -8.28
C ASP A 97 5.62 10.80 -7.02
N ALA A 98 4.97 9.70 -6.63
CA ALA A 98 5.34 8.89 -5.47
C ALA A 98 6.12 7.64 -5.91
N THR A 99 7.32 7.45 -5.40
CA THR A 99 8.20 6.34 -5.76
C THR A 99 8.86 5.75 -4.54
N GLY A 100 9.11 4.44 -4.52
CA GLY A 100 9.89 3.82 -3.46
C GLY A 100 9.47 2.40 -3.17
N THR A 101 9.87 1.91 -2.00
CA THR A 101 9.67 0.54 -1.56
C THR A 101 8.85 0.51 -0.28
N VAL A 102 8.02 -0.52 -0.13
CA VAL A 102 7.29 -0.78 1.10
C VAL A 102 7.47 -2.25 1.45
N LEU A 103 8.16 -2.50 2.55
CA LEU A 103 8.24 -3.84 3.13
C LEU A 103 6.99 -4.07 3.98
N VAL A 104 6.18 -5.05 3.62
CA VAL A 104 5.04 -5.49 4.42
C VAL A 104 5.56 -6.48 5.46
N SER A 105 5.84 -5.98 6.67
CA SER A 105 6.41 -6.79 7.76
C SER A 105 5.42 -7.79 8.33
N HIS A 106 4.15 -7.40 8.44
CA HIS A 106 3.05 -8.25 8.89
C HIS A 106 1.79 -7.92 8.10
N ALA A 107 1.04 -8.93 7.70
CA ALA A 107 -0.32 -8.72 7.22
C ALA A 107 -1.23 -9.92 7.48
N ARG A 108 -2.49 -9.62 7.81
CA ARG A 108 -3.60 -10.57 7.85
C ARG A 108 -4.71 -10.04 6.97
N ILE A 109 -5.03 -10.77 5.90
CA ILE A 109 -6.07 -10.39 4.93
C ILE A 109 -7.18 -11.43 5.00
N ALA A 110 -8.34 -11.06 5.54
CA ALA A 110 -9.46 -11.95 5.78
C ALA A 110 -10.82 -11.31 5.41
N PRO A 111 -11.10 -11.09 4.12
CA PRO A 111 -12.35 -10.47 3.68
C PRO A 111 -13.55 -11.36 3.96
N ARG A 112 -14.58 -10.79 4.60
CA ARG A 112 -15.84 -11.48 4.91
C ARG A 112 -16.75 -11.65 3.68
N SER A 113 -16.61 -10.78 2.67
CA SER A 113 -17.27 -10.90 1.37
C SER A 113 -16.44 -10.24 0.27
N PHE A 114 -16.49 -10.75 -0.97
CA PHE A 114 -15.91 -10.07 -2.14
C PHE A 114 -16.76 -8.88 -2.61
N ALA A 115 -17.96 -8.67 -2.03
CA ALA A 115 -18.85 -7.58 -2.38
C ALA A 115 -18.27 -6.17 -2.07
N GLY A 116 -17.10 -6.11 -1.40
CA GLY A 116 -16.30 -4.90 -1.20
C GLY A 116 -14.83 -5.02 -1.61
N ALA A 117 -14.42 -6.13 -2.25
CA ALA A 117 -13.06 -6.24 -2.83
C ALA A 117 -12.90 -5.41 -4.12
N VAL A 118 -14.02 -4.83 -4.59
CA VAL A 118 -14.09 -3.92 -5.73
C VAL A 118 -13.58 -2.55 -5.31
N SER A 119 -12.45 -2.19 -5.89
CA SER A 119 -11.95 -0.82 -5.98
C SER A 119 -11.81 -0.11 -4.63
N VAL A 120 -10.60 -0.16 -4.05
CA VAL A 120 -10.07 1.11 -3.52
C VAL A 120 -10.07 2.03 -4.74
N SER A 121 -11.15 2.72 -5.06
CA SER A 121 -11.13 3.73 -6.11
C SER A 121 -10.15 4.79 -5.65
N SER A 122 -9.35 5.29 -6.58
CA SER A 122 -8.41 6.38 -6.36
C SER A 122 -9.16 7.68 -6.11
N ASP A 123 -9.78 7.82 -4.95
CA ASP A 123 -10.32 9.08 -4.47
C ASP A 123 -9.78 9.36 -3.07
N GLN A 124 -8.46 9.53 -2.99
CA GLN A 124 -7.88 10.25 -1.88
C GLN A 124 -7.97 11.74 -2.20
N VAL A 125 -9.13 12.32 -1.89
CA VAL A 125 -9.26 13.77 -1.77
C VAL A 125 -8.42 14.17 -0.56
N ILE A 126 -7.31 14.87 -0.78
CA ILE A 126 -6.69 15.66 0.28
C ILE A 126 -7.73 16.72 0.63
N VAL A 127 -8.36 16.58 1.80
CA VAL A 127 -9.42 17.48 2.24
C VAL A 127 -8.79 18.85 2.51
N GLY A 128 -9.02 19.75 1.57
CA GLY A 128 -8.68 21.16 1.58
C GLY A 128 -9.45 21.82 0.44
N GLU A 129 -10.72 22.11 0.74
CA GLU A 129 -11.73 22.82 -0.09
C GLU A 129 -12.22 22.14 -1.38
N GLU A 130 -13.55 21.99 -1.44
CA GLU A 130 -14.30 21.73 -2.65
C GLU A 130 -13.96 22.78 -3.71
N SER A 131 -13.17 22.41 -4.72
CA SER A 131 -13.06 23.22 -5.94
C SER A 131 -13.52 22.41 -7.15
N SER A 132 -14.74 22.75 -7.56
CA SER A 132 -15.45 22.36 -8.77
C SER A 132 -14.73 22.83 -10.03
N SER A 133 -13.65 22.16 -10.44
CA SER A 133 -13.22 22.11 -11.85
C SER A 133 -12.14 21.03 -12.08
N PRO A 134 -12.22 20.20 -13.15
CA PRO A 134 -11.19 19.21 -13.47
C PRO A 134 -9.77 19.79 -13.58
N ALA A 135 -9.65 21.05 -13.97
CA ALA A 135 -8.38 21.76 -14.16
C ALA A 135 -7.66 22.12 -12.84
N ARG A 136 -8.30 21.99 -11.68
CA ARG A 136 -7.71 22.34 -10.36
C ARG A 136 -7.31 21.16 -9.48
N ARG A 137 -7.52 19.93 -9.95
CA ARG A 137 -7.22 18.73 -9.16
C ARG A 137 -5.74 18.37 -9.15
N TYR A 138 -5.24 17.91 -8.01
CA TYR A 138 -3.93 17.28 -7.90
C TYR A 138 -3.91 15.97 -8.69
N GLN A 139 -2.77 15.69 -9.30
CA GLN A 139 -2.52 14.51 -10.11
C GLN A 139 -1.48 13.66 -9.42
N VAL A 140 -1.89 12.51 -8.92
CA VAL A 140 -0.99 11.57 -8.25
C VAL A 140 -0.63 10.44 -9.21
N VAL A 141 0.67 10.25 -9.42
CA VAL A 141 1.24 9.11 -10.13
C VAL A 141 2.10 8.36 -9.14
N SER A 142 2.02 7.03 -9.13
CA SER A 142 2.83 6.23 -8.21
C SER A 142 3.55 5.08 -8.94
N THR A 143 4.73 4.74 -8.45
CA THR A 143 5.48 3.52 -8.77
C THR A 143 6.06 2.98 -7.49
N ILE A 144 5.33 2.06 -6.85
CA ILE A 144 5.66 1.54 -5.52
C ILE A 144 5.97 0.06 -5.63
N THR A 145 7.14 -0.35 -5.14
CA THR A 145 7.49 -1.75 -5.00
C THR A 145 7.08 -2.25 -3.62
N LEU A 146 6.18 -3.22 -3.59
CA LEU A 146 5.73 -3.91 -2.40
C LEU A 146 6.55 -5.21 -2.25
N GLU A 147 7.21 -5.36 -1.11
CA GLU A 147 7.94 -6.57 -0.74
C GLU A 147 7.22 -7.26 0.42
N LEU A 148 6.88 -8.54 0.26
CA LEU A 148 6.20 -9.28 1.31
C LEU A 148 7.21 -9.91 2.27
N GLY A 149 7.09 -9.55 3.54
CA GLY A 149 7.87 -10.13 4.63
C GLY A 149 7.48 -11.58 4.94
N LYS A 150 7.99 -12.08 6.06
CA LYS A 150 7.79 -13.49 6.46
C LYS A 150 6.43 -13.77 7.06
N ASP A 151 5.66 -12.76 7.45
CA ASP A 151 4.39 -12.91 8.17
C ASP A 151 3.21 -12.24 7.45
N VAL A 152 3.05 -12.57 6.17
CA VAL A 152 1.95 -12.10 5.33
C VAL A 152 1.02 -13.26 5.06
N ASN A 153 -0.16 -13.24 5.68
CA ASN A 153 -1.13 -14.32 5.65
C ASN A 153 -2.44 -13.86 5.03
N ILE A 154 -3.03 -14.74 4.23
CA ILE A 154 -4.34 -14.58 3.61
C ILE A 154 -5.27 -15.68 4.11
N ASP A 155 -6.52 -15.31 4.38
CA ASP A 155 -7.60 -16.18 4.79
C ASP A 155 -8.91 -15.72 4.14
N THR A 156 -9.07 -16.06 2.86
CA THR A 156 -10.21 -15.66 2.05
C THR A 156 -11.11 -16.87 1.79
N MET A 157 -12.23 -16.67 1.09
CA MET A 157 -13.13 -17.77 0.73
C MET A 157 -12.39 -18.84 -0.08
N GLY A 158 -12.05 -19.92 0.61
CA GLY A 158 -11.40 -21.07 0.04
C GLY A 158 -9.89 -20.98 -0.09
N LEU A 159 -9.20 -19.90 0.29
CA LEU A 159 -7.74 -19.86 0.32
C LEU A 159 -7.23 -19.39 1.68
N THR A 160 -6.55 -20.27 2.39
CA THR A 160 -5.76 -19.90 3.57
C THR A 160 -4.30 -20.18 3.29
N GLY A 161 -3.41 -19.19 3.47
CA GLY A 161 -2.00 -19.41 3.23
C GLY A 161 -1.10 -18.23 3.53
N ARG A 162 0.19 -18.47 3.39
CA ARG A 162 1.24 -17.46 3.54
C ARG A 162 1.74 -17.01 2.18
N LEU A 163 1.68 -15.72 1.95
CA LEU A 163 2.18 -15.07 0.74
C LEU A 163 3.65 -14.69 0.91
N ALA A 164 4.37 -14.69 -0.20
CA ALA A 164 5.73 -14.16 -0.31
C ALA A 164 5.95 -13.61 -1.73
N GLY A 165 7.01 -12.82 -1.91
CA GLY A 165 7.37 -12.28 -3.21
C GLY A 165 7.34 -10.77 -3.23
N ARG A 166 7.29 -10.21 -4.44
CA ARG A 166 7.45 -8.79 -4.68
C ARG A 166 6.71 -8.38 -5.94
N ILE A 167 5.98 -7.27 -5.85
CA ILE A 167 5.31 -6.65 -6.98
C ILE A 167 5.62 -5.17 -7.02
N THR A 168 5.74 -4.62 -8.22
CA THR A 168 5.79 -3.17 -8.44
C THR A 168 4.45 -2.74 -9.01
N VAL A 169 3.75 -1.88 -8.26
CA VAL A 169 2.45 -1.32 -8.62
C VAL A 169 2.65 0.06 -9.19
N GLN A 170 2.05 0.30 -10.36
CA GLN A 170 2.01 1.60 -11.00
C GLN A 170 0.56 2.11 -11.05
N SER A 171 0.38 3.39 -10.72
CA SER A 171 -0.91 4.05 -10.83
C SER A 171 -0.74 5.45 -11.43
N GLY A 172 -1.73 5.93 -12.17
CA GLY A 172 -1.69 7.25 -12.81
C GLY A 172 -3.01 7.65 -13.44
N LEU A 173 -3.05 8.85 -14.03
CA LEU A 173 -4.28 9.43 -14.57
C LEU A 173 -4.86 8.61 -15.73
N GLY A 174 -6.12 8.21 -15.58
CA GLY A 174 -6.90 7.55 -16.64
C GLY A 174 -6.43 6.15 -17.03
N ARG A 175 -5.36 5.65 -16.43
CA ARG A 175 -4.90 4.26 -16.57
C ARG A 175 -5.28 3.52 -15.29
N GLY A 176 -5.89 2.36 -15.42
CA GLY A 176 -6.08 1.45 -14.29
C GLY A 176 -4.74 1.15 -13.61
N ARG A 177 -4.79 0.65 -12.38
CA ARG A 177 -3.57 0.24 -11.68
C ARG A 177 -2.97 -0.97 -12.36
N THR A 178 -1.69 -0.89 -12.71
CA THR A 178 -0.96 -2.02 -13.29
C THR A 178 0.06 -2.54 -12.30
N ALA A 179 0.45 -3.79 -12.48
CA ALA A 179 1.50 -4.38 -11.67
C ALA A 179 2.45 -5.25 -12.49
N THR A 180 3.70 -5.33 -12.02
CA THR A 180 4.72 -6.27 -12.52
C THR A 180 5.34 -7.02 -11.36
N GLY A 181 5.73 -8.28 -11.57
CA GLY A 181 6.37 -9.10 -10.54
C GLY A 181 5.59 -10.37 -10.24
N GLU A 182 5.87 -10.96 -9.08
CA GLU A 182 5.35 -12.27 -8.70
C GLU A 182 5.04 -12.31 -7.20
N LEU A 183 3.87 -12.85 -6.87
CA LEU A 183 3.54 -13.31 -5.54
C LEU A 183 3.40 -14.83 -5.55
N SER A 184 3.78 -15.48 -4.46
CA SER A 184 3.71 -16.93 -4.31
C SER A 184 3.04 -17.31 -3.00
N VAL A 185 2.32 -18.43 -3.03
CA VAL A 185 1.76 -19.07 -1.84
C VAL A 185 2.74 -20.14 -1.38
N VAL A 186 3.53 -19.83 -0.35
CA VAL A 186 4.61 -20.74 0.11
C VAL A 186 4.05 -21.92 0.92
N LYS A 187 2.96 -21.69 1.65
CA LYS A 187 2.22 -22.72 2.39
C LYS A 187 0.75 -22.32 2.39
N GLY A 188 -0.13 -23.20 1.93
CA GLY A 188 -1.55 -22.89 1.94
C GLY A 188 -2.45 -24.10 1.72
N ARG A 189 -3.73 -23.89 1.95
CA ARG A 189 -4.81 -24.83 1.66
C ARG A 189 -5.83 -24.13 0.79
N TYR A 190 -6.36 -24.89 -0.16
CA TYR A 190 -7.48 -24.46 -0.96
C TYR A 190 -8.71 -25.32 -0.62
N SER A 191 -9.81 -24.67 -0.25
CA SER A 191 -11.06 -25.31 0.13
C SER A 191 -12.18 -24.85 -0.81
N ALA A 192 -12.58 -25.72 -1.74
CA ALA A 192 -13.71 -25.47 -2.64
C ALA A 192 -14.55 -26.73 -2.80
N TYR A 193 -15.86 -26.57 -2.99
CA TYR A 193 -16.80 -27.68 -3.23
C TYR A 193 -16.69 -28.82 -2.19
N ALA A 194 -16.56 -28.47 -0.90
CA ALA A 194 -16.35 -29.39 0.22
C ALA A 194 -15.06 -30.25 0.15
N ARG A 195 -14.07 -29.84 -0.65
CA ARG A 195 -12.78 -30.52 -0.79
C ARG A 195 -11.67 -29.66 -0.23
N ASN A 196 -10.84 -30.26 0.62
CA ASN A 196 -9.62 -29.64 1.13
C ASN A 196 -8.43 -30.14 0.30
N LEU A 197 -7.77 -29.22 -0.39
CA LEU A 197 -6.57 -29.45 -1.18
C LEU A 197 -5.39 -28.75 -0.51
N THR A 198 -4.25 -29.43 -0.46
CA THR A 198 -2.99 -28.80 -0.02
C THR A 198 -2.35 -28.14 -1.23
N ILE A 199 -2.02 -26.86 -1.12
CA ILE A 199 -1.31 -26.12 -2.18
C ILE A 199 0.16 -26.56 -2.13
N GLU A 200 0.64 -27.19 -3.20
CA GLU A 200 2.05 -27.54 -3.36
C GLU A 200 2.83 -26.36 -3.97
N SER A 201 2.20 -25.65 -4.90
CA SER A 201 2.74 -24.41 -5.47
C SER A 201 1.59 -23.49 -5.88
N GLY A 202 1.67 -22.21 -5.54
CA GLY A 202 0.77 -21.18 -6.07
C GLY A 202 1.56 -19.95 -6.45
N ARG A 203 1.35 -19.41 -7.65
CA ARG A 203 1.95 -18.16 -8.13
C ARG A 203 0.88 -17.26 -8.72
N LEU A 204 1.07 -15.96 -8.49
CA LEU A 204 0.36 -14.86 -9.11
C LEU A 204 1.39 -14.06 -9.90
N LEU A 205 1.24 -14.04 -11.22
CA LEU A 205 2.17 -13.45 -12.17
C LEU A 205 1.59 -12.15 -12.71
N PHE A 206 2.27 -11.04 -12.43
CA PHE A 206 1.88 -9.72 -12.88
C PHE A 206 2.77 -9.31 -14.06
N ARG A 207 2.17 -9.13 -15.24
CA ARG A 207 2.88 -8.91 -16.52
C ARG A 207 2.74 -7.48 -17.07
N GLY A 208 2.46 -6.51 -16.21
CA GLY A 208 2.22 -5.11 -16.59
C GLY A 208 0.77 -4.79 -16.94
N GLY A 209 -0.14 -5.76 -16.83
CA GLY A 209 -1.58 -5.59 -16.94
C GLY A 209 -2.23 -5.10 -15.64
N PRO A 210 -3.57 -5.06 -15.58
CA PRO A 210 -4.33 -4.68 -14.39
C PRO A 210 -3.92 -5.48 -13.14
N ILE A 211 -3.83 -4.81 -11.99
CA ILE A 211 -3.44 -5.44 -10.73
C ILE A 211 -4.47 -6.44 -10.21
N ASP A 212 -5.73 -6.30 -10.62
CA ASP A 212 -6.84 -7.18 -10.26
C ASP A 212 -6.98 -8.40 -11.19
N ASP A 213 -6.18 -8.49 -12.25
CA ASP A 213 -6.17 -9.59 -13.21
C ASP A 213 -4.75 -10.20 -13.39
N PRO A 214 -4.18 -10.83 -12.35
CA PRO A 214 -2.91 -11.54 -12.46
C PRO A 214 -3.06 -12.87 -13.21
N GLY A 215 -2.00 -13.33 -13.86
CA GLY A 215 -1.90 -14.73 -14.28
C GLY A 215 -1.81 -15.64 -13.06
N ILE A 216 -2.61 -16.70 -12.99
CA ILE A 216 -2.69 -17.57 -11.81
C ILE A 216 -2.17 -18.96 -12.18
N GLU A 217 -1.17 -19.45 -11.45
CA GLU A 217 -0.65 -20.81 -11.60
C GLU A 217 -0.71 -21.53 -10.26
N ILE A 218 -1.63 -22.48 -10.11
CA ILE A 218 -1.84 -23.19 -8.83
C ILE A 218 -1.86 -24.69 -9.06
N ARG A 219 -1.02 -25.38 -8.28
CA ARG A 219 -1.03 -26.83 -8.12
C ARG A 219 -1.45 -27.17 -6.71
N ALA A 220 -2.55 -27.91 -6.60
CA ALA A 220 -3.07 -28.39 -5.33
C ALA A 220 -3.38 -29.88 -5.41
N VAL A 221 -3.05 -30.62 -4.34
CA VAL A 221 -3.22 -32.07 -4.29
C VAL A 221 -3.98 -32.49 -3.04
N ARG A 222 -4.65 -33.64 -3.14
CA ARG A 222 -5.19 -34.36 -1.99
C ARG A 222 -4.36 -35.62 -1.79
N ARG A 223 -3.70 -35.73 -0.63
CA ARG A 223 -3.00 -36.95 -0.22
C ARG A 223 -3.95 -37.83 0.57
N TYR A 224 -4.22 -39.02 0.08
CA TYR A 224 -4.75 -40.12 0.88
C TYR A 224 -3.59 -41.05 1.26
N PRO A 225 -3.71 -41.85 2.33
CA PRO A 225 -2.70 -42.85 2.67
C PRO A 225 -2.32 -43.79 1.52
N ASP A 226 -3.21 -44.01 0.52
CA ASP A 226 -2.98 -44.95 -0.58
C ASP A 226 -3.18 -44.42 -2.02
N VAL A 227 -3.55 -43.15 -2.27
CA VAL A 227 -3.64 -42.57 -3.64
C VAL A 227 -3.40 -41.04 -3.63
N THR A 228 -2.63 -40.51 -4.57
CA THR A 228 -2.49 -39.06 -4.81
C THR A 228 -3.32 -38.63 -6.02
N ALA A 229 -4.32 -37.78 -5.81
CA ALA A 229 -5.07 -37.12 -6.89
C ALA A 229 -4.76 -35.62 -6.89
N GLY A 230 -4.37 -35.07 -8.06
CA GLY A 230 -4.00 -33.67 -8.25
C GLY A 230 -4.92 -32.96 -9.23
N ILE A 231 -5.12 -31.65 -9.03
CA ILE A 231 -5.77 -30.74 -9.98
C ILE A 231 -4.71 -29.71 -10.40
N ASN A 232 -4.64 -29.41 -11.69
CA ASN A 232 -3.79 -28.37 -12.26
C ASN A 232 -4.69 -27.29 -12.86
N VAL A 233 -4.45 -26.02 -12.53
CA VAL A 233 -5.16 -24.87 -13.10
C VAL A 233 -4.10 -23.90 -13.63
N SER A 234 -4.23 -23.57 -14.92
CA SER A 234 -3.33 -22.69 -15.69
C SER A 234 -4.12 -21.66 -16.46
#